data_AF-A0A1G2TZ22-F1
#
_entry.id   AF-A0A1G2TZ22-F1
#
_cell.length_a   1.000
_cell.length_b   1.000
_cell.length_c   1.000
_cell.angle_alpha   90.00
_cell.angle_beta   90.00
_cell.angle_gamma   90.00
#
_symmetry.space_group_name_H-M   'P 1'
#
loop_
_entity.id
_entity.type
_entity.pdbx_description
1 polymer ?
#
loop_
_entity_poly.entity_id
_entity_poly.type
_entity_poly.pdbx_seq_one_letter_code
_entity_poly.pdbx_strand_id
1 'polypeptide(L)'
;MEPTNTDYKQMLSEIIKKQIVILGPQIAVLKARGVPGLKVSDEGEVLEVSGPEQVILQKLIDEYVALSGEIVKSAVNYIFEKYPSIKH
;
A
#
# COMPACT_ATOMS: atom_id res chain seq x y z
N MET A 1 -18.48 1.96 20.71
CA MET A 1 -17.40 1.03 21.10
C MET A 1 -16.16 1.51 20.36
N GLU A 2 -15.07 1.76 21.08
CA GLU A 2 -13.78 2.05 20.42
C GLU A 2 -13.31 0.78 19.70
N PRO A 3 -12.79 0.88 18.46
CA PRO A 3 -12.32 -0.28 17.71
C PRO A 3 -11.18 -0.98 18.47
N THR A 4 -11.25 -2.30 18.53
CA THR A 4 -10.24 -3.13 19.20
C THR A 4 -9.02 -3.34 18.31
N ASN A 5 -7.87 -3.72 18.89
CA ASN A 5 -6.65 -4.07 18.14
C ASN A 5 -6.93 -5.15 17.07
N THR A 6 -7.87 -6.07 17.34
CA THR A 6 -8.32 -7.10 16.40
C THR A 6 -9.02 -6.51 15.17
N ASP A 7 -9.88 -5.50 15.36
CA ASP A 7 -10.59 -4.84 14.26
C ASP A 7 -9.60 -4.15 13.31
N TYR A 8 -8.58 -3.50 13.85
CA TYR A 8 -7.52 -2.89 13.04
C TYR A 8 -6.70 -3.93 12.27
N LYS A 9 -6.33 -5.05 12.89
CA LYS A 9 -5.60 -6.12 12.20
C LYS A 9 -6.40 -6.69 11.03
N GLN A 10 -7.70 -6.94 11.24
CA GLN A 10 -8.59 -7.41 10.18
C GLN A 10 -8.70 -6.39 9.05
N MET A 11 -8.95 -5.13 9.38
CA MET A 11 -9.05 -4.05 8.40
C MET A 11 -7.76 -3.89 7.58
N LEU A 12 -6.60 -3.86 8.22
CA LEU A 12 -5.30 -3.78 7.55
C LEU A 12 -5.09 -4.97 6.62
N SER A 13 -5.43 -6.18 7.07
CA SER A 13 -5.33 -7.40 6.25
C SER A 13 -6.26 -7.34 5.05
N GLU A 14 -7.48 -6.85 5.19
CA GLU A 14 -8.41 -6.67 4.07
C GLU A 14 -7.91 -5.64 3.06
N ILE A 15 -7.34 -4.53 3.54
CA ILE A 15 -6.74 -3.51 2.67
C ILE A 15 -5.60 -4.13 1.86
N ILE A 16 -4.69 -4.86 2.50
CA ILE A 16 -3.56 -5.51 1.82
C ILE A 16 -4.09 -6.53 0.80
N LYS A 17 -5.06 -7.36 1.16
CA LYS A 17 -5.68 -8.33 0.25
C LYS A 17 -6.34 -7.67 -0.96
N LYS A 18 -7.00 -6.53 -0.79
CA LYS A 18 -7.54 -5.75 -1.92
C LYS A 18 -6.42 -5.21 -2.80
N GLN A 19 -5.32 -4.73 -2.21
CA GLN A 19 -4.16 -4.26 -2.97
C GLN A 19 -3.43 -5.39 -3.69
N ILE A 20 -3.42 -6.62 -3.16
CA ILE A 20 -2.88 -7.81 -3.85
C ILE A 20 -3.61 -8.03 -5.18
N VAL A 21 -4.93 -7.83 -5.24
CA VAL A 21 -5.71 -7.98 -6.46
C VAL A 21 -5.36 -6.90 -7.51
N ILE A 22 -5.05 -5.68 -7.05
CA ILE A 22 -4.80 -4.53 -7.93
C ILE A 22 -3.34 -4.47 -8.40
N LEU A 23 -2.39 -4.62 -7.48
CA LEU A 23 -0.95 -4.43 -7.68
C LEU A 23 -0.17 -5.75 -7.84
N GLY A 24 -0.82 -6.87 -7.55
CA GLY A 24 -0.18 -8.18 -7.47
C GLY A 24 0.36 -8.49 -6.06
N PRO A 25 0.52 -9.79 -5.73
CA PRO A 25 0.86 -10.24 -4.39
C PRO A 25 2.22 -9.72 -3.90
N GLN A 26 3.22 -9.72 -4.77
CA GLN A 26 4.57 -9.31 -4.39
C GLN A 26 4.64 -7.83 -4.02
N ILE A 27 4.06 -6.95 -4.84
CA ILE A 27 4.14 -5.50 -4.64
C ILE A 27 3.32 -5.07 -3.42
N ALA A 28 2.10 -5.60 -3.28
CA ALA A 28 1.25 -5.25 -2.16
C ALA A 28 1.88 -5.64 -0.82
N VAL A 29 2.36 -6.88 -0.70
CA VAL A 29 3.02 -7.35 0.52
C VAL A 29 4.33 -6.59 0.79
N LEU A 30 5.13 -6.32 -0.25
CA LEU A 30 6.37 -5.56 -0.11
C LEU A 30 6.12 -4.16 0.46
N LYS A 31 5.12 -3.45 -0.07
CA LYS A 31 4.75 -2.12 0.43
C LYS A 31 4.21 -2.15 1.85
N ALA A 32 3.35 -3.13 2.16
CA ALA A 32 2.85 -3.30 3.51
C ALA A 32 3.98 -3.58 4.52
N ARG A 33 4.95 -4.42 4.17
CA ARG A 33 6.15 -4.68 4.99
C ARG A 33 7.07 -3.48 5.16
N GLY A 34 6.98 -2.50 4.26
CA GLY A 34 7.71 -1.23 4.37
C GLY A 34 7.19 -0.34 5.50
N VAL A 35 5.97 -0.57 6.00
CA VAL A 35 5.38 0.22 7.08
C VAL A 35 6.01 -0.14 8.42
N PRO A 36 6.69 0.80 9.11
CA PRO A 36 7.29 0.53 10.42
C PRO A 36 6.22 0.16 11.45
N GLY A 37 6.43 -0.96 12.15
CA GLY A 37 5.48 -1.48 13.13
C GLY A 37 4.41 -2.40 12.54
N LEU A 38 4.49 -2.77 11.25
CA LEU A 38 3.59 -3.75 10.64
C LEU A 38 4.35 -5.01 10.24
N LYS A 39 3.88 -6.19 10.68
CA LYS A 39 4.35 -7.48 10.16
C LYS A 39 3.25 -8.15 9.37
N VAL A 40 3.58 -8.54 8.14
CA VAL A 40 2.64 -9.13 7.19
C VAL A 40 3.20 -10.43 6.63
N SER A 41 2.36 -11.46 6.53
CA SER A 41 2.67 -12.72 5.87
C SER A 41 2.77 -12.56 4.35
N ASP A 42 3.27 -13.59 3.65
CA ASP A 42 3.37 -13.57 2.18
C ASP A 42 1.99 -13.60 1.50
N GLU A 43 0.95 -14.00 2.23
CA GLU A 43 -0.45 -14.04 1.81
C GLU A 43 -1.20 -12.72 2.07
N GLY A 44 -0.51 -11.71 2.63
CA GLY A 44 -1.11 -10.42 2.95
C GLY A 44 -1.89 -10.38 4.27
N GLU A 45 -1.64 -11.33 5.18
CA GLU A 45 -2.25 -11.34 6.51
C GLU A 45 -1.37 -10.60 7.53
N VAL A 46 -1.98 -9.72 8.32
CA VAL A 46 -1.26 -8.96 9.35
C VAL A 46 -1.06 -9.83 10.59
N LEU A 47 0.20 -10.17 10.86
CA LEU A 47 0.60 -10.98 12.00
C LEU A 47 0.73 -10.11 13.27
N GLU A 48 1.37 -8.94 13.13
CA GLU A 48 1.71 -8.09 14.26
C GLU A 48 1.57 -6.61 13.89
N VAL A 49 1.10 -5.82 14.86
CA VAL A 49 0.96 -4.37 14.79
C VAL A 49 1.60 -3.82 16.07
N SER A 50 2.69 -3.07 15.93
CA SER A 50 3.49 -2.54 17.03
C SER A 50 3.42 -1.02 17.02
N GLY A 51 2.68 -0.43 17.97
CA GLY A 51 2.46 1.01 18.08
C GLY A 51 0.99 1.40 17.88
N PRO A 52 0.68 2.70 17.73
CA PRO A 52 -0.69 3.17 17.58
C PRO A 52 -1.30 2.70 16.26
N GLU A 53 -2.40 1.96 16.32
CA GLU A 53 -3.00 1.28 15.17
C GLU A 53 -3.46 2.27 14.10
N GLN A 54 -4.02 3.41 14.50
CA GLN A 54 -4.41 4.49 13.58
C GLN A 54 -3.22 5.06 12.80
N VAL A 55 -2.06 5.21 13.46
CA VAL A 55 -0.85 5.71 12.81
C VAL A 55 -0.34 4.71 11.79
N ILE A 56 -0.39 3.42 12.11
CA ILE A 56 0.04 2.35 11.21
C ILE A 56 -0.91 2.24 10.00
N LEU A 57 -2.22 2.35 10.23
CA LEU A 57 -3.21 2.40 9.17
C LEU A 57 -2.97 3.57 8.22
N GLN A 58 -2.76 4.77 8.75
CA GLN A 58 -2.50 5.95 7.92
C GLN A 58 -1.24 5.75 7.08
N LYS A 59 -0.15 5.26 7.69
CA LYS A 59 1.11 4.98 6.96
C LYS A 59 0.93 3.94 5.86
N LEU A 60 0.14 2.89 6.10
CA LEU A 60 -0.15 1.88 5.08
C LEU A 60 -0.88 2.50 3.89
N ILE A 61 -1.88 3.35 4.15
CA ILE A 61 -2.62 4.05 3.11
C ILE A 61 -1.68 4.96 2.33
N ASP A 62 -0.86 5.75 3.03
CA ASP A 62 0.08 6.70 2.41
C ASP A 62 1.06 5.98 1.49
N GLU A 63 1.56 4.80 1.87
CA GLU A 63 2.47 4.01 1.01
C GLU A 63 1.81 3.54 -0.29
N TYR A 64 0.56 3.08 -0.22
CA TYR A 64 -0.16 2.67 -1.42
C TYR A 64 -0.52 3.84 -2.33
N VAL A 65 -0.86 4.99 -1.75
CA VAL A 65 -1.13 6.23 -2.51
C VAL A 65 0.15 6.72 -3.19
N ALA A 66 1.27 6.75 -2.47
CA ALA A 66 2.57 7.14 -3.03
C ALA A 66 2.96 6.25 -4.21
N LEU A 67 2.84 4.93 -4.06
CA LEU A 67 3.11 3.99 -5.14
C LEU A 67 2.19 4.22 -6.35
N SER A 68 0.90 4.45 -6.12
CA SER A 68 -0.05 4.72 -7.21
C SER A 68 0.34 5.99 -7.99
N GLY A 69 0.79 7.03 -7.28
CA GLY A 69 1.32 8.25 -7.89
C GLY A 69 2.56 7.98 -8.75
N GLU A 70 3.50 7.15 -8.28
CA GLU A 70 4.67 6.75 -9.05
C GLU A 70 4.33 5.93 -10.29
N ILE A 71 3.35 5.02 -10.20
CA ILE A 71 2.86 4.22 -11.33
C ILE A 71 2.28 5.14 -12.41
N VAL A 72 1.40 6.08 -12.01
CA VAL A 72 0.81 7.05 -12.94
C VAL A 72 1.89 7.94 -13.55
N LYS A 73 2.82 8.46 -12.74
CA LYS A 73 3.91 9.31 -13.22
C LYS A 73 4.80 8.57 -14.23
N SER A 74 5.16 7.33 -13.94
CA SER A 74 5.96 6.49 -14.84
C SER A 74 5.24 6.23 -16.17
N ALA A 75 3.94 5.92 -16.12
CA ALA A 75 3.13 5.70 -17.32
C ALA A 75 3.03 6.98 -18.17
N VAL A 76 2.81 8.14 -17.55
CA VAL A 76 2.74 9.43 -18.24
C VAL A 76 4.08 9.83 -18.85
N ASN A 77 5.19 9.65 -18.13
CA ASN A 77 6.54 9.90 -18.65
C ASN A 77 6.83 9.05 -19.90
N TYR A 78 6.48 7.76 -19.86
CA TYR A 78 6.62 6.87 -21.01
C TYR A 78 5.78 7.34 -22.22
N ILE A 79 4.62 7.93 -21.98
CA ILE A 79 3.80 8.54 -23.04
C ILE A 79 4.51 9.79 -23.59
N PHE A 80 5.03 10.68 -22.75
CA PHE A 80 5.78 11.85 -23.22
C PHE A 80 7.00 11.47 -24.08
N GLU A 81 7.73 10.42 -23.71
CA GLU A 81 8.82 9.88 -24.52
C GLU A 81 8.36 9.43 -25.91
N LYS A 82 7.12 8.94 -26.04
CA LYS A 82 6.52 8.59 -27.35
C LYS A 82 6.04 9.80 -28.15
N TYR A 83 5.79 10.93 -27.50
CA TYR A 83 5.31 12.16 -28.14
C TYR A 83 6.27 13.34 -27.90
N PRO A 84 7.54 13.26 -28.33
CA PRO A 84 8.55 14.28 -28.04
C PRO A 84 8.28 15.64 -28.68
N SER A 85 7.33 15.70 -29.64
CA SER A 85 6.90 16.92 -30.31
C SER A 85 5.89 17.75 -29.49
N ILE A 86 5.28 17.18 -28.44
CA ILE A 86 4.40 17.91 -27.52
C ILE A 86 5.27 18.50 -26.41
N LYS A 87 5.54 19.81 -26.46
CA LYS A 87 6.23 20.51 -25.36
C LYS A 87 5.32 20.58 -24.13
N HIS A 88 5.79 20.03 -23.01
CA HIS A 88 5.26 20.24 -21.66
C HIS A 88 6.29 21.02 -20.83
#